data_AF-A0A1T1I5P4-F1
#
_entry.id   AF-A0A1T1I5P4-F1
#
_cell.length_a   1.000
_cell.length_b   1.000
_cell.length_c   1.000
_cell.angle_alpha   90.00
_cell.angle_beta   90.00
_cell.angle_gamma   90.00
#
_symmetry.space_group_name_H-M   'P 1'
#
loop_
_entity.id
_entity.type
_entity.pdbx_description
1 polymer ?
#
loop_
_entity_poly.entity_id
_entity_poly.type
_entity_poly.pdbx_seq_one_letter_code
_entity_poly.pdbx_strand_id
1 'polypeptide(L)'
;MIFGPSPIAFMYLYLLLILCGASAAGLVSLVMALRHPEKRQRLRKRLWLHVPLTLAMLFFVGLGLKFVWGMVALSVAQQERTQALNPRLQADLQLDELHFPAGTLVKLDTLDPVDWKGESQLSGLQSVAYATFKTPQSVLGLQVSDIDMPPHYYFSKLLLVGDQQIAGWPCKGGGWVSFDRTVEDRTFPSRWRFDECHMSPDARLADVTWPAGSQVFHESSGFIVRTDGEVPRPVAYQGMQFLSLTLDLDENQQLRQWSGVLAQPVRLGEWHYPAGMRVRQEAPDRLLFSPTRESTAVNHQTRKKLSVGRSILQQRADGAVLDIQPNDKVGVIDWEEFGG
;
A
#
# COMPACT_ATOMS: atom_id res chain seq x y z
N MET A 1 10.24 -6.18 21.24
CA MET A 1 8.94 -6.91 21.15
C MET A 1 7.94 -6.16 22.01
N ILE A 2 7.03 -5.41 21.38
CA ILE A 2 5.94 -4.74 22.09
C ILE A 2 4.91 -5.84 22.39
N PHE A 3 4.87 -6.32 23.63
CA PHE A 3 3.85 -7.26 24.06
C PHE A 3 2.49 -6.56 23.96
N GLY A 4 1.73 -6.89 22.92
CA GLY A 4 0.31 -6.54 22.87
C GLY A 4 -0.42 -7.11 24.09
N PRO A 5 -1.48 -6.45 24.58
CA PRO A 5 -2.23 -6.92 25.73
C PRO A 5 -2.63 -8.39 25.52
N SER A 6 -2.35 -9.24 26.52
CA SER A 6 -2.57 -10.68 26.40
C SER A 6 -4.06 -10.98 26.14
N PRO A 7 -4.40 -12.01 25.34
CA PRO A 7 -5.79 -12.39 25.08
C PRO A 7 -6.59 -12.67 26.37
N ILE A 8 -5.90 -13.06 27.43
CA ILE A 8 -6.45 -13.24 28.78
C ILE A 8 -6.92 -11.90 29.38
N ALA A 9 -6.19 -10.80 29.15
CA ALA A 9 -6.57 -9.47 29.64
C ALA A 9 -7.89 -8.99 29.00
N PHE A 10 -8.09 -9.25 27.70
CA PHE A 10 -9.35 -8.95 27.01
C PHE A 10 -10.52 -9.78 27.54
N MET A 11 -10.29 -11.04 27.90
CA MET A 11 -11.33 -11.88 28.48
C MET A 11 -11.77 -11.36 29.86
N TYR A 12 -10.82 -11.00 30.73
CA TYR A 12 -11.15 -10.39 32.03
C TYR A 12 -11.83 -9.03 31.87
N LEU A 13 -11.42 -8.24 30.88
CA LEU A 13 -12.05 -6.97 30.55
C LEU A 13 -13.52 -7.15 30.16
N TYR A 14 -13.79 -8.10 29.27
CA TYR A 14 -15.13 -8.39 28.80
C TYR A 14 -16.02 -8.90 29.93
N LEU A 15 -15.50 -9.79 30.78
CA LEU A 15 -16.18 -10.28 31.97
C LEU A 15 -16.54 -9.14 32.93
N LEU A 16 -15.60 -8.21 33.16
CA LEU A 16 -15.83 -7.03 34.01
C LEU A 16 -16.98 -6.17 33.48
N LEU A 17 -17.01 -5.91 32.17
CA LEU A 17 -18.06 -5.11 31.54
C LEU A 17 -19.42 -5.78 31.64
N ILE A 18 -19.51 -7.10 31.44
CA ILE A 18 -20.75 -7.86 31.64
C ILE A 18 -21.21 -7.79 33.09
N LEU A 19 -20.31 -8.00 34.05
CA LEU A 19 -20.62 -7.94 35.49
C LEU A 19 -21.10 -6.55 35.90
N CYS A 20 -20.49 -5.48 35.37
CA CYS A 20 -20.93 -4.11 35.58
C CYS A 20 -22.34 -3.89 35.01
N GLY A 21 -22.60 -4.31 33.76
CA GLY A 21 -23.90 -4.18 33.11
C GLY A 21 -25.02 -4.94 33.85
N ALA A 22 -24.75 -6.19 34.22
CA ALA A 22 -25.68 -7.02 34.99
C ALA A 22 -25.94 -6.44 36.39
N SER A 23 -24.90 -5.93 37.06
CA SER A 23 -25.03 -5.29 38.37
C SER A 23 -25.82 -3.98 38.30
N ALA A 24 -25.62 -3.16 37.27
CA ALA A 24 -26.39 -1.93 37.05
C ALA A 24 -27.87 -2.25 36.81
N ALA A 25 -28.19 -3.21 35.94
CA ALA A 25 -29.56 -3.66 35.71
C ALA A 25 -30.21 -4.25 36.99
N GLY A 26 -29.43 -4.98 37.79
CA GLY A 26 -29.84 -5.50 39.10
C GLY A 26 -30.17 -4.39 40.10
N LEU A 27 -29.34 -3.35 40.19
CA LEU A 27 -29.58 -2.18 41.05
C LEU A 27 -30.81 -1.40 40.60
N VAL A 28 -30.99 -1.17 39.29
CA VAL A 28 -32.20 -0.53 38.75
C VAL A 28 -33.46 -1.34 39.09
N SER A 29 -33.41 -2.66 38.92
CA SER A 29 -34.51 -3.57 39.27
C SER A 29 -34.82 -3.55 40.77
N LEU A 30 -33.80 -3.47 41.62
CA LEU A 30 -33.95 -3.33 43.07
C LEU A 30 -34.60 -1.99 43.45
N VAL A 31 -34.15 -0.88 42.85
CA VAL A 31 -34.75 0.45 43.06
C VAL A 31 -36.22 0.44 42.64
N MET A 32 -36.57 -0.18 41.51
CA MET A 32 -37.96 -0.35 41.10
C MET A 32 -38.76 -1.22 42.09
N ALA A 33 -38.18 -2.31 42.60
CA ALA A 33 -38.84 -3.17 43.58
C ALA A 33 -39.09 -2.45 44.92
N LEU A 34 -38.19 -1.55 45.35
CA LEU A 34 -38.34 -0.73 46.55
C LEU A 34 -39.48 0.30 46.46
N ARG A 35 -39.90 0.68 45.24
CA ARG A 35 -41.04 1.57 45.01
C ARG A 35 -42.40 0.89 45.25
N HIS A 36 -42.47 -0.44 45.27
CA HIS A 36 -43.71 -1.18 45.52
C HIS A 36 -43.81 -1.67 46.99
N PRO A 37 -44.89 -1.34 47.73
CA PRO A 37 -45.00 -1.61 49.16
C PRO A 37 -44.98 -3.10 49.52
N GLU A 38 -45.61 -3.96 48.70
CA GLU A 38 -45.64 -5.41 48.91
C GLU A 38 -44.26 -6.07 48.74
N LYS A 39 -43.48 -5.62 47.75
CA LYS A 39 -42.12 -6.11 47.48
C LYS A 39 -41.13 -5.64 48.55
N ARG A 40 -41.32 -4.41 49.06
CA ARG A 40 -40.53 -3.84 50.17
C ARG A 40 -40.65 -4.64 51.47
N GLN A 41 -41.83 -5.15 51.80
CA GLN A 41 -42.01 -6.00 52.98
C GLN A 41 -41.29 -7.35 52.86
N ARG A 42 -41.27 -7.95 51.67
CA ARG A 42 -40.53 -9.21 51.42
C ARG A 42 -39.01 -9.00 51.50
N LEU A 43 -38.49 -7.91 50.96
CA LEU A 43 -37.08 -7.52 51.05
C LEU A 43 -36.61 -7.33 52.51
N ARG A 44 -37.45 -6.72 53.36
CA ARG A 44 -37.15 -6.56 54.79
C ARG A 44 -37.07 -7.87 55.57
N LYS A 45 -37.83 -8.91 55.19
CA LYS A 45 -37.81 -10.21 55.87
C LYS A 45 -36.50 -10.99 55.65
N ARG A 46 -35.71 -10.65 54.63
CA ARG A 46 -34.42 -11.32 54.29
C ARG A 46 -33.30 -10.31 54.03
N LEU A 47 -33.24 -9.25 54.83
CA LEU A 47 -32.25 -8.17 54.73
C LEU A 47 -30.80 -8.67 54.67
N TRP A 48 -30.46 -9.69 55.46
CA TRP A 48 -29.11 -10.26 55.51
C TRP A 48 -28.64 -10.88 54.18
N LEU A 49 -29.56 -11.33 53.32
CA LEU A 49 -29.22 -11.87 52.00
C LEU A 49 -29.01 -10.75 50.96
N HIS A 50 -29.80 -9.68 51.06
CA HIS A 50 -29.83 -8.62 50.05
C HIS A 50 -28.73 -7.58 50.25
N VAL A 51 -28.34 -7.25 51.49
CA VAL A 51 -27.27 -6.29 51.79
C VAL A 51 -25.92 -6.65 51.14
N PRO A 52 -25.35 -7.86 51.31
CA PRO A 52 -24.06 -8.20 50.68
C PRO A 52 -24.15 -8.22 49.15
N LEU A 53 -25.29 -8.67 48.59
CA LEU A 53 -25.52 -8.64 47.14
C LEU A 53 -25.52 -7.21 46.59
N THR A 54 -26.19 -6.28 47.29
CA THR A 54 -26.20 -4.86 46.87
C THR A 54 -24.84 -4.21 46.97
N LEU A 55 -24.05 -4.52 48.01
CA LEU A 55 -22.68 -4.05 48.14
C LEU A 55 -21.78 -4.59 47.02
N ALA A 56 -21.92 -5.88 46.67
CA ALA A 56 -21.21 -6.49 45.55
C ALA A 56 -21.59 -5.82 44.22
N MET A 57 -22.89 -5.58 43.96
CA MET A 57 -23.34 -4.88 42.77
C MET A 57 -22.81 -3.45 42.69
N LEU A 58 -22.85 -2.70 43.80
CA LEU A 58 -22.28 -1.34 43.87
C LEU A 58 -20.76 -1.35 43.63
N PHE A 59 -20.05 -2.36 44.14
CA PHE A 59 -18.62 -2.52 43.90
C PHE A 59 -18.33 -2.73 42.41
N PHE A 60 -19.02 -3.66 41.74
CA PHE A 60 -18.82 -3.90 40.30
C PHE A 60 -19.21 -2.70 39.43
N VAL A 61 -20.29 -1.99 39.78
CA VAL A 61 -20.67 -0.75 39.08
C VAL A 61 -19.62 0.35 39.28
N GLY A 62 -19.12 0.55 40.50
CA GLY A 62 -18.07 1.51 40.79
C GLY A 62 -16.76 1.20 40.05
N LEU A 63 -16.39 -0.08 39.99
CA LEU A 63 -15.18 -0.52 39.29
C LEU A 63 -15.32 -0.38 37.77
N GLY A 64 -16.48 -0.70 37.21
CA GLY A 64 -16.81 -0.47 35.80
C GLY A 64 -16.82 1.01 35.43
N LEU A 65 -17.43 1.88 36.26
CA LEU A 65 -17.44 3.33 36.06
C LEU A 65 -16.01 3.91 36.06
N LYS A 66 -15.17 3.53 37.03
CA LYS A 66 -13.76 3.96 37.09
C LYS A 66 -13.01 3.56 35.83
N PHE A 67 -13.25 2.34 35.34
CA PHE A 67 -12.63 1.85 34.12
C PHE A 67 -13.08 2.63 32.88
N VAL A 68 -14.39 2.81 32.68
CA VAL A 68 -14.94 3.59 31.56
C VAL A 68 -14.41 5.02 31.59
N TRP A 69 -14.36 5.64 32.77
CA TRP A 69 -13.82 6.99 32.93
C TRP A 69 -12.33 7.07 32.57
N GLY A 70 -11.54 6.05 32.95
CA GLY A 70 -10.14 5.93 32.52
C GLY A 70 -9.97 5.82 31.00
N MET A 71 -10.83 5.03 30.33
CA MET A 71 -10.82 4.96 28.86
C MET A 71 -11.19 6.30 28.20
N VAL A 72 -12.19 7.00 28.73
CA VAL A 72 -12.58 8.33 28.23
C VAL A 72 -11.45 9.35 28.43
N ALA A 73 -10.81 9.35 29.60
CA ALA A 73 -9.68 10.25 29.87
C ALA A 73 -8.50 9.97 28.92
N LEU A 74 -8.17 8.70 28.69
CA LEU A 74 -7.15 8.29 27.72
C LEU A 74 -7.54 8.69 26.29
N SER A 75 -8.79 8.52 25.89
CA SER A 75 -9.24 8.90 24.55
C SER A 75 -9.17 10.40 24.32
N VAL A 76 -9.55 11.21 25.33
CA VAL A 76 -9.42 12.67 25.26
C VAL A 76 -7.96 13.08 25.12
N ALA A 77 -7.07 12.54 25.97
CA ALA A 77 -5.63 12.83 25.91
C ALA A 77 -5.00 12.40 24.56
N GLN A 78 -5.40 11.25 24.01
CA GLN A 78 -4.96 10.81 22.69
C GLN A 78 -5.46 11.75 21.58
N GLN A 79 -6.70 12.22 21.69
CA GLN A 79 -7.29 13.12 20.71
C GLN A 79 -6.62 14.50 20.74
N GLU A 80 -6.34 15.04 21.92
CA GLU A 80 -5.55 16.28 22.08
C GLU A 80 -4.16 16.13 21.47
N ARG A 81 -3.46 15.02 21.74
CA ARG A 81 -2.15 14.75 21.14
C ARG A 81 -2.22 14.63 19.62
N THR A 82 -3.25 13.95 19.11
CA THR A 82 -3.45 13.81 17.66
C THR A 82 -3.73 15.17 17.03
N GLN A 83 -4.55 16.02 17.64
CA GLN A 83 -4.79 17.37 17.16
C GLN A 83 -3.52 18.22 17.17
N ALA A 84 -2.71 18.13 18.23
CA ALA A 84 -1.45 18.84 18.32
C ALA A 84 -0.44 18.40 17.26
N LEU A 85 -0.44 17.11 16.88
CA LEU A 85 0.40 16.58 15.78
C LEU A 85 -0.15 16.91 14.39
N ASN A 86 -1.39 17.39 14.26
CA ASN A 86 -1.99 17.75 12.98
C ASN A 86 -2.40 19.24 12.93
N PRO A 87 -1.49 20.19 13.19
CA PRO A 87 -1.83 21.59 13.23
C PRO A 87 -2.06 22.15 11.82
N ARG A 88 -2.88 23.20 11.74
CA ARG A 88 -2.98 24.04 10.54
C ARG A 88 -2.08 25.25 10.70
N LEU A 89 -1.19 25.47 9.73
CA LEU A 89 -0.23 26.57 9.79
C LEU A 89 -0.94 27.92 9.79
N GLN A 90 -0.60 28.79 10.76
CA GLN A 90 -1.13 30.15 10.84
C GLN A 90 -0.30 31.16 10.03
N ALA A 91 0.98 30.85 9.84
CA ALA A 91 1.93 31.62 9.06
C ALA A 91 2.67 30.68 8.12
N ASP A 92 3.34 31.26 7.12
CA ASP A 92 4.21 30.52 6.23
C ASP A 92 5.35 29.85 7.00
N LEU A 93 5.64 28.61 6.65
CA LEU A 93 6.75 27.82 7.18
C LEU A 93 7.72 27.51 6.03
N GLN A 94 8.97 27.90 6.19
CA GLN A 94 10.05 27.53 5.27
C GLN A 94 10.88 26.43 5.92
N LEU A 95 11.02 25.29 5.25
CA LEU A 95 11.94 24.21 5.60
C LEU A 95 12.92 24.03 4.44
N ASP A 96 14.08 24.67 4.54
CA ASP A 96 15.12 24.66 3.49
C ASP A 96 14.56 25.06 2.11
N GLU A 97 14.43 24.12 1.17
CA GLU A 97 13.87 24.36 -0.17
C GLU A 97 12.34 24.26 -0.23
N LEU A 98 11.70 23.76 0.81
CA LEU A 98 10.24 23.57 0.88
C LEU A 98 9.57 24.76 1.55
N HIS A 99 8.58 25.33 0.86
CA HIS A 99 7.70 26.39 1.37
C HIS A 99 6.31 25.81 1.64
N PHE A 100 5.81 26.03 2.86
CA PHE A 100 4.47 25.66 3.28
C PHE A 100 3.70 26.94 3.60
N PRO A 101 2.76 27.37 2.74
CA PRO A 101 2.02 28.60 2.98
C PRO A 101 1.04 28.46 4.16
N ALA A 102 0.66 29.59 4.73
CA ALA A 102 -0.38 29.66 5.75
C ALA A 102 -1.67 28.95 5.30
N GLY A 103 -2.28 28.21 6.22
CA GLY A 103 -3.48 27.42 5.97
C GLY A 103 -3.21 25.99 5.46
N THR A 104 -1.94 25.60 5.26
CA THR A 104 -1.53 24.21 5.02
C THR A 104 -1.81 23.36 6.27
N LEU A 105 -2.37 22.18 6.09
CA LEU A 105 -2.53 21.19 7.15
C LEU A 105 -1.28 20.32 7.17
N VAL A 106 -0.53 20.33 8.27
CA VAL A 106 0.68 19.51 8.40
C VAL A 106 0.44 18.40 9.41
N LYS A 107 1.12 17.28 9.21
CA LYS A 107 1.26 16.21 10.20
C LYS A 107 2.71 16.15 10.64
N LEU A 108 2.92 16.35 11.93
CA LEU A 108 4.21 16.28 12.59
C LEU A 108 4.48 14.84 13.03
N ASP A 109 5.75 14.45 13.01
CA ASP A 109 6.19 13.18 13.59
C ASP A 109 6.26 13.27 15.12
N THR A 110 6.73 14.40 15.64
CA THR A 110 6.82 14.66 17.07
C THR A 110 6.47 16.12 17.44
N LEU A 111 6.04 16.32 18.69
CA LEU A 111 5.87 17.63 19.32
C LEU A 111 7.09 18.04 20.14
N ASP A 112 8.08 17.16 20.25
CA ASP A 112 9.22 17.38 21.11
C ASP A 112 10.02 18.58 20.60
N PRO A 113 10.49 19.47 21.50
CA PRO A 113 11.28 20.64 21.11
C PRO A 113 12.70 20.28 20.64
N VAL A 114 13.01 18.99 20.62
CA VAL A 114 14.32 18.43 20.26
C VAL A 114 14.10 17.29 19.27
N ASP A 115 14.94 17.21 18.25
CA ASP A 115 14.91 16.11 17.30
C ASP A 115 15.58 14.82 17.87
N TRP A 116 15.66 13.77 17.07
CA TRP A 116 16.29 12.50 17.48
C TRP A 116 17.82 12.61 17.69
N LYS A 117 18.46 13.65 17.17
CA LYS A 117 19.89 13.94 17.34
C LYS A 117 20.19 14.82 18.56
N GLY A 118 19.16 15.37 19.22
CA GLY A 118 19.35 16.29 20.33
C GLY A 118 19.35 17.77 19.92
N GLU A 119 19.05 18.10 18.67
CA GLU A 119 19.02 19.46 18.14
C GLU A 119 17.65 20.12 18.39
N SER A 120 17.67 21.41 18.75
CA SER A 120 16.44 22.14 19.05
C SER A 120 15.64 22.42 17.77
N GLN A 121 14.36 22.01 17.78
CA GLN A 121 13.40 22.30 16.73
C GLN A 121 12.27 23.20 17.22
N LEU A 122 11.81 24.10 16.34
CA LEU A 122 10.75 25.06 16.63
C LEU A 122 9.40 24.32 16.80
N SER A 123 9.08 23.93 18.05
CA SER A 123 7.83 23.26 18.42
C SER A 123 7.46 22.05 17.52
N GLY A 124 8.45 21.26 17.12
CA GLY A 124 8.24 20.09 16.26
C GLY A 124 7.95 20.41 14.78
N LEU A 125 7.88 21.67 14.36
CA LEU A 125 7.58 22.04 12.95
C LEU A 125 8.67 21.63 11.96
N GLN A 126 9.88 21.34 12.44
CA GLN A 126 10.91 20.73 11.58
C GLN A 126 10.64 19.24 11.32
N SER A 127 9.81 18.60 12.15
CA SER A 127 9.41 17.19 12.03
C SER A 127 8.18 16.97 11.13
N VAL A 128 7.82 17.95 10.29
CA VAL A 128 6.73 17.79 9.31
C VAL A 128 7.00 16.55 8.45
N ALA A 129 6.15 15.54 8.62
CA ALA A 129 6.21 14.28 7.89
C ALA A 129 5.26 14.28 6.69
N TYR A 130 4.15 15.02 6.77
CA TYR A 130 3.17 15.10 5.70
C TYR A 130 2.52 16.49 5.68
N ALA A 131 2.14 16.98 4.51
CA ALA A 131 1.38 18.22 4.38
C ALA A 131 0.34 18.16 3.26
N THR A 132 -0.86 18.67 3.54
CA THR A 132 -1.91 18.95 2.56
C THR A 132 -2.02 20.45 2.36
N PHE A 133 -1.78 20.90 1.13
CA PHE A 133 -1.86 22.30 0.78
C PHE A 133 -3.31 22.75 0.60
N LYS A 134 -3.63 23.97 1.03
CA LYS A 134 -4.95 24.58 0.78
C LYS A 134 -5.20 24.82 -0.71
N THR A 135 -4.14 25.16 -1.43
CA THR A 135 -4.11 25.38 -2.88
C THR A 135 -2.88 24.69 -3.44
N PRO A 136 -2.94 24.11 -4.66
CA PRO A 136 -1.79 23.47 -5.29
C PRO A 136 -0.50 24.29 -5.17
N GLN A 137 0.59 23.62 -4.80
CA GLN A 137 1.92 24.21 -4.72
C GLN A 137 2.83 23.64 -5.79
N SER A 138 3.87 24.40 -6.15
CA SER A 138 4.91 23.96 -7.06
C SER A 138 6.09 23.37 -6.29
N VAL A 139 6.34 22.07 -6.42
CA VAL A 139 7.51 21.38 -5.85
C VAL A 139 8.22 20.66 -6.98
N LEU A 140 9.53 20.90 -7.17
CA LEU A 140 10.28 20.39 -8.35
C LEU A 140 9.66 20.79 -9.71
N GLY A 141 8.96 21.93 -9.75
CA GLY A 141 8.20 22.36 -10.93
C GLY A 141 6.89 21.60 -11.16
N LEU A 142 6.51 20.70 -10.25
CA LEU A 142 5.30 19.89 -10.29
C LEU A 142 4.19 20.55 -9.47
N GLN A 143 2.98 20.56 -9.99
CA GLN A 143 1.78 20.98 -9.27
C GLN A 143 1.27 19.85 -8.39
N VAL A 144 1.32 20.06 -7.07
CA VAL A 144 1.02 19.04 -6.06
C VAL A 144 0.00 19.54 -5.04
N SER A 145 -0.87 18.65 -4.58
CA SER A 145 -1.82 18.94 -3.50
C SER A 145 -1.28 18.51 -2.13
N ASP A 146 -0.44 17.47 -2.11
CA ASP A 146 0.07 16.86 -0.90
C ASP A 146 1.54 16.44 -1.07
N ILE A 147 2.25 16.43 0.05
CA ILE A 147 3.64 16.00 0.16
C ILE A 147 3.76 15.06 1.36
N ASP A 148 4.37 13.90 1.14
CA ASP A 148 4.72 12.91 2.17
C ASP A 148 6.24 12.78 2.22
N MET A 149 6.85 13.12 3.34
CA MET A 149 8.29 13.18 3.54
C MET A 149 8.64 12.65 4.94
N PRO A 150 8.43 11.36 5.20
CA PRO A 150 8.60 10.79 6.52
C PRO A 150 10.08 10.89 7.01
N PRO A 151 10.36 11.41 8.23
CA PRO A 151 11.71 11.74 8.70
C PRO A 151 12.74 10.60 8.70
N HIS A 152 12.30 9.35 8.89
CA HIS A 152 13.19 8.21 9.10
C HIS A 152 13.24 7.23 7.92
N TYR A 153 12.76 7.66 6.75
CA TYR A 153 12.70 6.84 5.55
C TYR A 153 13.46 7.49 4.41
N TYR A 154 13.83 6.68 3.43
CA TYR A 154 14.64 7.06 2.27
C TYR A 154 13.81 7.46 1.05
N PHE A 155 12.54 7.83 1.26
CA PHE A 155 11.65 8.24 0.19
C PHE A 155 10.84 9.48 0.55
N SER A 156 10.45 10.25 -0.46
CA SER A 156 9.39 11.26 -0.40
C SER A 156 8.37 10.99 -1.49
N LYS A 157 7.11 11.33 -1.26
CA LYS A 157 6.05 11.24 -2.26
C LYS A 157 5.38 12.59 -2.46
N LEU A 158 4.95 12.86 -3.69
CA LEU A 158 4.16 14.03 -4.06
C LEU A 158 2.86 13.59 -4.72
N LEU A 159 1.72 14.13 -4.28
CA LEU A 159 0.42 13.85 -4.89
C LEU A 159 0.16 14.86 -6.00
N LEU A 160 0.11 14.38 -7.23
CA LEU A 160 -0.05 15.23 -8.41
C LEU A 160 -1.49 15.74 -8.53
N VAL A 161 -1.67 17.02 -8.89
CA VAL A 161 -3.01 17.60 -9.13
C VAL A 161 -3.59 17.19 -10.49
N GLY A 162 -2.73 16.99 -11.48
CA GLY A 162 -3.07 16.60 -12.84
C GLY A 162 -1.94 15.79 -13.48
N ASP A 163 -2.21 15.27 -14.68
CA ASP A 163 -1.23 14.53 -15.47
C ASP A 163 -0.04 15.45 -15.81
N GLN A 164 1.17 14.99 -15.52
CA GLN A 164 2.40 15.78 -15.63
C GLN A 164 3.57 14.92 -16.10
N GLN A 165 4.56 15.56 -16.72
CA GLN A 165 5.78 14.89 -17.17
C GLN A 165 6.87 15.04 -16.09
N ILE A 166 7.36 13.92 -15.56
CA ILE A 166 8.40 13.88 -14.53
C ILE A 166 9.55 12.99 -14.99
N ALA A 167 10.77 13.52 -15.06
CA ALA A 167 11.94 12.80 -15.58
C ALA A 167 11.69 12.17 -16.97
N GLY A 168 10.88 12.82 -17.81
CA GLY A 168 10.47 12.32 -19.13
C GLY A 168 9.24 11.40 -19.12
N TRP A 169 8.80 10.90 -17.96
CA TRP A 169 7.69 9.97 -17.81
C TRP A 169 6.32 10.68 -17.70
N PRO A 170 5.28 10.22 -18.41
CA PRO A 170 3.93 10.76 -18.30
C PRO A 170 3.22 10.17 -17.08
N CYS A 171 3.30 10.83 -15.93
CA CYS A 171 2.67 10.38 -14.69
C CYS A 171 1.23 10.89 -14.55
N LYS A 172 0.40 10.08 -13.90
CA LYS A 172 -1.04 10.30 -13.72
C LYS A 172 -1.35 11.31 -12.59
N GLY A 173 -2.23 12.25 -12.86
CA GLY A 173 -2.86 13.13 -11.89
C GLY A 173 -3.73 12.40 -10.87
N GLY A 174 -3.75 12.90 -9.64
CA GLY A 174 -4.34 12.23 -8.48
C GLY A 174 -3.58 10.97 -8.06
N GLY A 175 -2.43 10.69 -8.67
CA GLY A 175 -1.50 9.64 -8.28
C GLY A 175 -0.31 10.19 -7.50
N TRP A 176 0.27 9.35 -6.64
CA TRP A 176 1.53 9.64 -5.98
C TRP A 176 2.69 9.37 -6.94
N VAL A 177 3.65 10.28 -6.99
CA VAL A 177 5.00 10.04 -7.51
C VAL A 177 5.94 9.91 -6.31
N SER A 178 6.77 8.87 -6.32
CA SER A 178 7.79 8.61 -5.30
C SER A 178 9.14 9.08 -5.79
N PHE A 179 9.97 9.48 -4.82
CA PHE A 179 11.34 9.83 -5.04
C PHE A 179 12.22 9.22 -3.95
N ASP A 180 13.35 8.66 -4.38
CA ASP A 180 14.43 8.26 -3.50
C ASP A 180 15.20 9.47 -2.99
N ARG A 181 15.61 9.40 -1.72
CA ARG A 181 16.44 10.41 -1.06
C ARG A 181 17.17 9.86 0.16
N THR A 182 18.15 10.59 0.64
CA THR A 182 18.71 10.36 1.98
C THR A 182 17.78 10.91 3.07
N VAL A 183 18.09 10.63 4.34
CA VAL A 183 17.38 11.21 5.48
C VAL A 183 17.66 12.72 5.58
N GLU A 184 18.89 13.12 5.28
CA GLU A 184 19.37 14.51 5.32
C GLU A 184 18.77 15.37 4.20
N ASP A 185 18.50 14.77 3.03
CA ASP A 185 17.95 15.49 1.87
C ASP A 185 16.42 15.62 1.91
N ARG A 186 15.78 15.25 3.04
CA ARG A 186 14.31 15.28 3.19
C ARG A 186 13.67 16.63 2.88
N THR A 187 14.34 17.74 3.15
CA THR A 187 13.84 19.10 2.91
C THR A 187 14.48 19.76 1.68
N PHE A 188 15.22 19.00 0.87
CA PHE A 188 15.90 19.42 -0.35
C PHE A 188 15.39 18.65 -1.57
N PRO A 189 14.18 18.98 -2.10
CA PRO A 189 13.63 18.30 -3.27
C PRO A 189 14.58 18.31 -4.47
N SER A 190 15.44 19.30 -4.63
CA SER A 190 16.46 19.35 -5.70
C SER A 190 17.40 18.14 -5.72
N ARG A 191 17.51 17.41 -4.60
CA ARG A 191 18.36 16.22 -4.43
C ARG A 191 17.59 14.91 -4.47
N TRP A 192 16.26 14.98 -4.59
CA TRP A 192 15.43 13.80 -4.71
C TRP A 192 15.57 13.22 -6.11
N ARG A 193 15.62 11.89 -6.20
CA ARG A 193 15.72 11.17 -7.46
C ARG A 193 14.41 10.47 -7.74
N PHE A 194 13.92 10.58 -8.96
CA PHE A 194 12.70 9.89 -9.37
C PHE A 194 12.83 8.39 -9.10
N ASP A 195 11.81 7.81 -8.48
CA ASP A 195 11.75 6.40 -8.09
C ASP A 195 10.58 5.71 -8.81
N GLU A 196 9.33 6.09 -8.52
CA GLU A 196 8.16 5.45 -9.15
C GLU A 196 7.02 6.44 -9.45
N CYS A 197 6.23 6.14 -10.49
CA CYS A 197 4.91 6.74 -10.65
C CYS A 197 3.95 5.84 -11.42
N HIS A 198 2.65 6.05 -11.20
CA HIS A 198 1.61 5.50 -12.07
C HIS A 198 1.57 6.32 -13.36
N MET A 199 1.55 5.65 -14.51
CA MET A 199 1.47 6.29 -15.81
C MET A 199 0.08 6.85 -16.08
N SER A 200 0.03 7.98 -16.78
CA SER A 200 -1.21 8.51 -17.34
C SER A 200 -1.85 7.47 -18.29
N PRO A 201 -3.18 7.31 -18.27
CA PRO A 201 -3.88 6.44 -19.21
C PRO A 201 -3.53 6.79 -20.66
N ASP A 202 -3.40 5.77 -21.51
CA ASP A 202 -3.11 5.93 -22.94
C ASP A 202 -1.75 6.58 -23.25
N ALA A 203 -0.86 6.67 -22.26
CA ALA A 203 0.53 7.09 -22.46
C ALA A 203 1.21 6.23 -23.54
N ARG A 204 1.90 6.89 -24.47
CA ARG A 204 2.62 6.22 -25.55
C ARG A 204 4.11 6.18 -25.25
N LEU A 205 4.67 4.98 -25.21
CA LEU A 205 6.09 4.74 -24.96
C LEU A 205 6.53 3.46 -25.69
N ALA A 206 7.64 3.50 -26.41
CA ALA A 206 8.21 2.35 -27.12
C ALA A 206 7.18 1.62 -28.01
N ASP A 207 6.38 2.37 -28.76
CA ASP A 207 5.27 1.87 -29.61
C ASP A 207 4.16 1.12 -28.86
N VAL A 208 4.12 1.23 -27.53
CA VAL A 208 3.06 0.69 -26.67
C VAL A 208 2.15 1.83 -26.23
N THR A 209 0.84 1.60 -26.29
CA THR A 209 -0.16 2.45 -25.62
C THR A 209 -0.50 1.82 -24.27
N TRP A 210 0.02 2.40 -23.20
CA TRP A 210 -0.08 1.86 -21.85
C TRP A 210 -1.48 2.06 -21.27
N PRO A 211 -2.12 1.01 -20.72
CA PRO A 211 -3.43 1.14 -20.07
C PRO A 211 -3.31 1.85 -18.72
N ALA A 212 -4.44 2.34 -18.22
CA ALA A 212 -4.53 2.82 -16.85
C ALA A 212 -4.08 1.74 -15.85
N GLY A 213 -3.34 2.13 -14.81
CA GLY A 213 -2.75 1.21 -13.83
C GLY A 213 -1.34 0.73 -14.19
N SER A 214 -0.82 1.09 -15.37
CA SER A 214 0.60 0.89 -15.70
C SER A 214 1.49 1.77 -14.82
N GLN A 215 2.67 1.26 -14.50
CA GLN A 215 3.60 1.89 -13.57
C GLN A 215 5.01 1.88 -14.15
N VAL A 216 5.77 2.92 -13.83
CA VAL A 216 7.19 3.01 -14.10
C VAL A 216 7.94 3.07 -12.78
N PHE A 217 9.06 2.36 -12.71
CA PHE A 217 9.97 2.30 -11.57
C PHE A 217 11.39 2.52 -12.06
N HIS A 218 12.19 3.23 -11.28
CA HIS A 218 13.63 3.29 -11.43
C HIS A 218 14.24 2.10 -10.69
N GLU A 219 15.25 1.49 -11.30
CA GLU A 219 16.08 0.46 -10.69
C GLU A 219 17.55 0.82 -10.91
N SER A 220 18.46 0.14 -10.20
CA SER A 220 19.90 0.40 -10.28
C SER A 220 20.50 0.35 -11.69
N SER A 221 19.82 -0.28 -12.64
CA SER A 221 20.27 -0.44 -14.01
C SER A 221 19.52 0.42 -15.04
N GLY A 222 18.46 1.12 -14.67
CA GLY A 222 17.60 1.86 -15.60
C GLY A 222 16.15 1.91 -15.12
N PHE A 223 15.19 1.68 -16.03
CA PHE A 223 13.77 1.78 -15.72
C PHE A 223 13.00 0.51 -16.10
N ILE A 224 12.03 0.16 -15.27
CA ILE A 224 11.04 -0.87 -15.59
C ILE A 224 9.69 -0.21 -15.78
N VAL A 225 9.06 -0.47 -16.93
CA VAL A 225 7.67 -0.10 -17.18
C VAL A 225 6.85 -1.37 -17.26
N ARG A 226 5.84 -1.49 -16.40
CA ARG A 226 4.99 -2.69 -16.36
C ARG A 226 3.53 -2.35 -16.19
N THR A 227 2.70 -3.22 -16.71
CA THR A 227 1.30 -3.31 -16.31
C THR A 227 1.23 -3.96 -14.93
N ASP A 228 0.77 -3.23 -13.90
CA ASP A 228 0.50 -3.81 -12.59
C ASP A 228 -0.94 -4.37 -12.53
N GLY A 229 -1.12 -5.53 -11.90
CA GLY A 229 -2.42 -6.18 -11.70
C GLY A 229 -3.18 -6.61 -12.97
N GLU A 230 -4.48 -6.85 -12.82
CA GLU A 230 -5.41 -7.07 -13.94
C GLU A 230 -5.61 -5.75 -14.69
N VAL A 231 -4.98 -5.62 -15.87
CA VAL A 231 -5.26 -4.49 -16.76
C VAL A 231 -6.63 -4.63 -17.40
N PRO A 232 -7.39 -3.52 -17.56
CA PRO A 232 -8.75 -3.56 -18.08
C PRO A 232 -8.83 -4.01 -19.55
N ARG A 233 -7.71 -3.99 -20.27
CA ARG A 233 -7.62 -4.40 -21.67
C ARG A 233 -6.22 -4.94 -21.99
N PRO A 234 -6.10 -5.90 -22.91
CA PRO A 234 -4.80 -6.36 -23.40
C PRO A 234 -3.94 -5.24 -23.99
N VAL A 235 -2.63 -5.38 -23.85
CA VAL A 235 -1.64 -4.47 -24.39
C VAL A 235 -1.08 -5.03 -25.70
N ALA A 236 -1.18 -4.24 -26.77
CA ALA A 236 -0.62 -4.62 -28.05
C ALA A 236 0.87 -4.23 -28.13
N TYR A 237 1.73 -5.19 -28.48
CA TYR A 237 3.15 -4.94 -28.70
C TYR A 237 3.76 -5.94 -29.68
N GLN A 238 4.54 -5.46 -30.65
CA GLN A 238 5.17 -6.28 -31.70
C GLN A 238 4.22 -7.29 -32.39
N GLY A 239 2.97 -6.89 -32.65
CA GLY A 239 1.97 -7.74 -33.31
C GLY A 239 1.33 -8.81 -32.40
N MET A 240 1.64 -8.82 -31.11
CA MET A 240 1.06 -9.71 -30.10
C MET A 240 0.18 -8.91 -29.11
N GLN A 241 -0.74 -9.61 -28.45
CA GLN A 241 -1.61 -9.06 -27.41
C GLN A 241 -1.24 -9.67 -26.06
N PHE A 242 -1.03 -8.84 -25.05
CA PHE A 242 -0.51 -9.24 -23.74
C PHE A 242 -1.48 -8.92 -22.59
N LEU A 243 -1.66 -9.85 -21.65
CA LEU A 243 -2.32 -9.62 -20.36
C LEU A 243 -1.42 -8.82 -19.42
N SER A 244 -0.12 -9.08 -19.50
CA SER A 244 0.89 -8.29 -18.81
C SER A 244 2.08 -8.08 -19.72
N LEU A 245 2.64 -6.87 -19.68
CA LEU A 245 3.82 -6.48 -20.43
C LEU A 245 4.75 -5.73 -19.50
N THR A 246 6.02 -6.12 -19.52
CA THR A 246 7.12 -5.48 -18.81
C THR A 246 8.19 -5.12 -19.82
N LEU A 247 8.55 -3.83 -19.88
CA LEU A 247 9.72 -3.33 -20.61
C LEU A 247 10.81 -2.98 -19.61
N ASP A 248 12.03 -3.47 -19.88
CA ASP A 248 13.25 -3.06 -19.22
C ASP A 248 13.99 -2.09 -20.15
N LEU A 249 14.22 -0.89 -19.64
CA LEU A 249 14.79 0.24 -20.33
C LEU A 249 16.10 0.66 -19.64
N ASP A 250 17.07 1.15 -20.39
CA ASP A 250 18.26 1.78 -19.81
C ASP A 250 17.96 3.20 -19.29
N GLU A 251 18.97 3.87 -18.73
CA GLU A 251 18.88 5.25 -18.24
C GLU A 251 18.49 6.28 -19.33
N ASN A 252 18.75 5.97 -20.61
CA ASN A 252 18.35 6.78 -21.76
C ASN A 252 16.96 6.39 -22.29
N GLN A 253 16.21 5.59 -21.54
CA GLN A 253 14.89 5.07 -21.89
C GLN A 253 14.90 4.20 -23.17
N GLN A 254 16.06 3.62 -23.52
CA GLN A 254 16.19 2.69 -24.62
C GLN A 254 15.84 1.27 -24.19
N LEU A 255 15.07 0.57 -25.01
CA LEU A 255 14.66 -0.81 -24.73
C LEU A 255 15.85 -1.76 -24.70
N ARG A 256 16.06 -2.42 -23.56
CA ARG A 256 17.02 -3.51 -23.40
C ARG A 256 16.36 -4.86 -23.61
N GLN A 257 15.23 -5.06 -22.95
CA GLN A 257 14.52 -6.32 -22.95
C GLN A 257 13.04 -6.11 -22.69
N TRP A 258 12.21 -7.06 -23.11
CA TRP A 258 10.81 -7.10 -22.71
C TRP A 258 10.37 -8.52 -22.40
N SER A 259 9.34 -8.62 -21.58
CA SER A 259 8.64 -9.88 -21.30
C SER A 259 7.15 -9.63 -21.12
N GLY A 260 6.34 -10.65 -21.36
CA GLY A 260 4.90 -10.54 -21.18
C GLY A 260 4.18 -11.89 -21.19
N VAL A 261 2.88 -11.84 -20.90
CA VAL A 261 1.98 -13.01 -20.92
C VAL A 261 0.95 -12.81 -22.02
N LEU A 262 0.79 -13.75 -22.94
CA LEU A 262 -0.15 -13.63 -24.06
C LEU A 262 -1.61 -13.55 -23.58
N ALA A 263 -2.36 -12.56 -24.09
CA ALA A 263 -3.80 -12.47 -23.93
C ALA A 263 -4.59 -13.26 -24.97
N GLN A 264 -4.00 -13.46 -26.15
CA GLN A 264 -4.62 -14.19 -27.24
C GLN A 264 -3.65 -15.23 -27.80
N PRO A 265 -4.17 -16.33 -28.36
CA PRO A 265 -3.32 -17.30 -29.00
C PRO A 265 -2.53 -16.70 -30.17
N VAL A 266 -1.25 -17.07 -30.28
CA VAL A 266 -0.33 -16.62 -31.33
C VAL A 266 0.18 -17.82 -32.10
N ARG A 267 0.34 -17.66 -33.42
CA ARG A 267 1.05 -18.64 -34.26
C ARG A 267 2.37 -18.03 -34.71
N LEU A 268 3.47 -18.73 -34.47
CA LEU A 268 4.80 -18.34 -34.93
C LEU A 268 5.49 -19.56 -35.57
N GLY A 269 5.69 -19.48 -36.88
CA GLY A 269 6.14 -20.61 -37.70
C GLY A 269 5.18 -21.80 -37.63
N GLU A 270 5.70 -22.94 -37.20
CA GLU A 270 4.94 -24.19 -37.06
C GLU A 270 4.20 -24.31 -35.72
N TRP A 271 4.48 -23.43 -34.76
CA TRP A 271 3.98 -23.56 -33.39
C TRP A 271 2.80 -22.63 -33.13
N HIS A 272 1.82 -23.15 -32.40
CA HIS A 272 0.69 -22.42 -31.87
C HIS A 272 0.82 -22.31 -30.35
N TYR A 273 0.77 -21.08 -29.85
CA TYR A 273 0.91 -20.71 -28.45
C TYR A 273 -0.45 -20.23 -27.94
N PRO A 274 -1.03 -20.87 -26.91
CA PRO A 274 -2.30 -20.40 -26.34
C PRO A 274 -2.12 -19.10 -25.54
N ALA A 275 -3.23 -18.44 -25.19
CA ALA A 275 -3.24 -17.39 -24.18
C ALA A 275 -2.68 -17.93 -22.85
N GLY A 276 -2.06 -17.07 -22.04
CA GLY A 276 -1.37 -17.45 -20.81
C GLY A 276 0.09 -17.89 -20.99
N MET A 277 0.55 -18.07 -22.24
CA MET A 277 1.96 -18.35 -22.55
C MET A 277 2.85 -17.15 -22.19
N ARG A 278 3.96 -17.40 -21.48
CA ARG A 278 4.98 -16.37 -21.23
C ARG A 278 5.87 -16.22 -22.46
N VAL A 279 6.17 -14.99 -22.82
CA VAL A 279 7.05 -14.63 -23.93
C VAL A 279 8.08 -13.64 -23.42
N ARG A 280 9.35 -13.88 -23.73
CA ARG A 280 10.46 -12.98 -23.39
C ARG A 280 11.34 -12.77 -24.61
N GLN A 281 11.85 -11.55 -24.76
CA GLN A 281 12.89 -11.26 -25.73
C GLN A 281 14.23 -11.78 -25.23
N GLU A 282 14.86 -12.67 -25.99
CA GLU A 282 16.22 -13.14 -25.69
C GLU A 282 17.26 -12.31 -26.46
N ALA A 283 16.92 -11.89 -27.68
CA ALA A 283 17.69 -10.98 -28.52
C ALA A 283 16.73 -10.17 -29.42
N PRO A 284 17.19 -9.10 -30.11
CA PRO A 284 16.32 -8.29 -30.99
C PRO A 284 15.50 -9.10 -32.00
N ASP A 285 16.03 -10.23 -32.45
CA ASP A 285 15.45 -11.12 -33.46
C ASP A 285 15.04 -12.49 -32.91
N ARG A 286 15.12 -12.71 -31.59
CA ARG A 286 14.83 -14.00 -30.94
C ARG A 286 13.85 -13.88 -29.79
N LEU A 287 12.85 -14.75 -29.80
CA LEU A 287 11.81 -14.83 -28.79
C LEU A 287 11.88 -16.19 -28.10
N LEU A 288 11.75 -16.18 -26.77
CA LEU A 288 11.63 -17.36 -25.95
C LEU A 288 10.17 -17.50 -25.49
N PHE A 289 9.55 -18.61 -25.85
CA PHE A 289 8.20 -18.97 -25.42
C PHE A 289 8.29 -20.03 -24.33
N SER A 290 7.73 -19.71 -23.16
CA SER A 290 7.80 -20.53 -21.97
C SER A 290 6.39 -20.90 -21.52
N PRO A 291 6.02 -22.19 -21.54
CA PRO A 291 4.69 -22.64 -21.14
C PRO A 291 4.45 -22.37 -19.66
N THR A 292 3.20 -22.11 -19.31
CA THR A 292 2.69 -22.28 -17.94
C THR A 292 2.00 -23.65 -17.86
N ARG A 293 1.75 -24.20 -16.67
CA ARG A 293 1.14 -25.54 -16.51
C ARG A 293 -0.15 -25.72 -17.32
N GLU A 294 -0.93 -24.66 -17.46
CA GLU A 294 -2.23 -24.67 -18.16
C GLU A 294 -2.12 -24.38 -19.67
N SER A 295 -0.96 -23.88 -20.12
CA SER A 295 -0.77 -23.29 -21.45
C SER A 295 0.40 -23.93 -22.19
N THR A 296 0.15 -25.04 -22.87
CA THR A 296 1.17 -25.77 -23.64
C THR A 296 1.12 -25.43 -25.13
N ALA A 297 2.29 -25.14 -25.72
CA ALA A 297 2.40 -24.91 -27.16
C ALA A 297 2.18 -26.20 -27.97
N VAL A 298 1.58 -26.07 -29.16
CA VAL A 298 1.28 -27.20 -30.05
C VAL A 298 1.89 -26.95 -31.43
N ASN A 299 2.70 -27.87 -31.92
CA ASN A 299 3.16 -27.83 -33.30
C ASN A 299 1.97 -28.19 -34.21
N HIS A 300 1.60 -27.29 -35.11
CA HIS A 300 0.41 -27.42 -35.96
C HIS A 300 0.53 -28.56 -36.97
N GLN A 301 1.72 -28.84 -37.49
CA GLN A 301 1.94 -29.89 -38.49
C GLN A 301 1.91 -31.29 -37.86
N THR A 302 2.66 -31.48 -36.77
CA THR A 302 2.84 -32.79 -36.12
C THR A 302 1.82 -33.06 -35.02
N ARG A 303 1.06 -32.05 -34.60
CA ARG A 303 0.17 -32.06 -33.42
C ARG A 303 0.90 -32.35 -32.11
N LYS A 304 2.24 -32.32 -32.10
CA LYS A 304 3.06 -32.56 -30.91
C LYS A 304 2.94 -31.38 -29.95
N LYS A 305 2.67 -31.69 -28.68
CA LYS A 305 2.70 -30.72 -27.59
C LYS A 305 4.14 -30.50 -27.13
N LEU A 306 4.48 -29.27 -26.77
CA LEU A 306 5.71 -28.95 -26.08
C LEU A 306 5.72 -29.67 -24.72
N SER A 307 6.83 -30.30 -24.36
CA SER A 307 6.96 -30.96 -23.06
C SER A 307 6.91 -29.92 -21.93
N VAL A 308 6.30 -30.28 -20.80
CA VAL A 308 6.33 -29.48 -19.58
C VAL A 308 7.78 -29.21 -19.17
N GLY A 309 8.05 -28.03 -18.61
CA GLY A 309 9.39 -27.64 -18.18
C GLY A 309 10.36 -27.36 -19.34
N ARG A 310 9.85 -27.14 -20.56
CA ARG A 310 10.68 -26.75 -21.70
C ARG A 310 10.17 -25.47 -22.34
N SER A 311 11.11 -24.64 -22.77
CA SER A 311 10.87 -23.40 -23.53
C SER A 311 11.36 -23.56 -24.96
N ILE A 312 10.72 -22.85 -25.91
CA ILE A 312 11.10 -22.85 -27.32
C ILE A 312 11.72 -21.48 -27.64
N LEU A 313 12.97 -21.50 -28.11
CA LEU A 313 13.63 -20.32 -28.66
C LEU A 313 13.36 -20.28 -30.18
N GLN A 314 12.76 -19.21 -30.66
CA GLN A 314 12.45 -19.03 -32.08
C GLN A 314 12.98 -17.71 -32.63
N GLN A 315 13.31 -17.74 -33.92
CA GLN A 315 13.53 -16.53 -34.72
C GLN A 315 12.20 -15.77 -34.87
N ARG A 316 12.21 -14.46 -34.62
CA ARG A 316 11.00 -13.62 -34.68
C ARG A 316 10.43 -13.48 -36.10
N ALA A 317 11.31 -13.45 -37.11
CA ALA A 317 10.93 -13.10 -38.49
C ALA A 317 10.07 -14.18 -39.18
N ASP A 318 10.41 -15.45 -38.98
CA ASP A 318 9.78 -16.59 -39.66
C ASP A 318 9.27 -17.67 -38.69
N GLY A 319 9.62 -17.58 -37.41
CA GLY A 319 9.30 -18.60 -36.41
C GLY A 319 10.13 -19.87 -36.53
N ALA A 320 11.30 -19.82 -37.18
CA ALA A 320 12.23 -20.95 -37.18
C ALA A 320 12.62 -21.30 -35.73
N VAL A 321 12.46 -22.57 -35.36
CA VAL A 321 12.89 -23.06 -34.04
C VAL A 321 14.41 -23.13 -34.03
N LEU A 322 15.02 -22.32 -33.16
CA LEU A 322 16.46 -22.31 -32.96
C LEU A 322 16.87 -23.37 -31.95
N ASP A 323 16.10 -23.50 -30.86
CA ASP A 323 16.36 -24.49 -29.83
C ASP A 323 15.10 -24.77 -28.98
N ILE A 324 15.07 -25.92 -28.32
CA ILE A 324 14.08 -26.24 -27.28
C ILE A 324 14.85 -26.61 -26.02
N GLN A 325 14.83 -25.74 -25.01
CA GLN A 325 15.65 -25.88 -23.81
C GLN A 325 14.80 -26.20 -22.57
N PRO A 326 15.32 -26.97 -21.60
CA PRO A 326 14.77 -27.02 -20.25
C PRO A 326 14.63 -25.62 -19.62
N ASN A 327 13.56 -25.39 -18.86
CA ASN A 327 13.23 -24.08 -18.25
C ASN A 327 14.32 -23.58 -17.28
N ASP A 328 14.94 -24.49 -16.53
CA ASP A 328 16.05 -24.20 -15.60
C ASP A 328 17.27 -23.59 -16.31
N LYS A 329 17.57 -24.02 -17.54
CA LYS A 329 18.69 -23.51 -18.33
C LYS A 329 18.47 -22.10 -18.86
N VAL A 330 17.22 -21.64 -18.96
CA VAL A 330 16.85 -20.32 -19.49
C VAL A 330 16.32 -19.38 -18.41
N GLY A 331 16.58 -19.70 -17.15
CA GLY A 331 16.21 -18.88 -16.00
C GLY A 331 14.70 -18.77 -15.77
N VAL A 332 13.91 -19.72 -16.30
CA VAL A 332 12.46 -19.77 -16.08
C VAL A 332 12.21 -20.60 -14.82
N ILE A 333 11.90 -19.91 -13.72
CA ILE A 333 11.54 -20.54 -12.45
C ILE A 333 10.02 -20.70 -12.43
N ASP A 334 9.54 -21.95 -12.53
CA ASP A 334 8.17 -22.28 -12.15
C ASP A 334 8.14 -22.47 -10.62
N TRP A 335 7.80 -21.40 -9.89
CA TRP A 335 7.71 -21.39 -8.42
C TRP A 335 6.73 -22.44 -7.84
N GLU A 336 5.94 -23.11 -8.68
CA GLU A 336 5.02 -24.18 -8.32
C GLU A 336 5.65 -25.59 -8.32
N GLU A 337 6.95 -25.75 -8.57
CA GLU A 337 7.65 -27.04 -8.39
C GLU A 337 7.98 -27.37 -6.92
N PHE A 338 7.87 -26.41 -6.00
CA PHE A 338 8.15 -26.61 -4.56
C PHE A 338 6.91 -26.92 -3.70
N GLY A 339 5.73 -27.07 -4.32
CA GLY A 339 4.45 -27.29 -3.62
C GLY A 339 3.77 -28.63 -3.94
N GLY A 340 4.55 -29.70 -4.11
CA GLY A 340 4.05 -31.08 -4.29
C GLY A 340 3.98 -31.84 -2.98
#